data_AF-A0A2E8L945-F1
#
_entry.id   AF-A0A2E8L945-F1
#
_cell.length_a   1.000
_cell.length_b   1.000
_cell.length_c   1.000
_cell.angle_alpha   90.00
_cell.angle_beta   90.00
_cell.angle_gamma   90.00
#
_symmetry.space_group_name_H-M   'P 1'
#
loop_
_entity.id
_entity.type
_entity.pdbx_description
1 polymer ?
#
loop_
_entity_poly.entity_id
_entity_poly.type
_entity_poly.pdbx_seq_one_letter_code
_entity_poly.pdbx_strand_id
1 'polypeptide(L)'
;MTAVLNQVKNVAYTGVGVNLVVTDAIIGREVPAPKAVTEHAATARAKGTEALTDLRGRTEPLAAKAVKRLPEQVAGAVETGRNAAWGFLGIDAPKTAKQS
;
A
#
# COMPACT_ATOMS: atom_id res chain seq x y z
N MET A 1 -14.19 25.89 -8.93
CA MET A 1 -14.40 25.62 -7.48
C MET A 1 -14.65 24.14 -7.21
N THR A 2 -15.55 23.46 -7.93
CA THR A 2 -15.88 22.04 -7.74
C THR A 2 -14.70 21.07 -7.92
N ALA A 3 -13.81 21.31 -8.88
CA ALA A 3 -12.64 20.45 -9.11
C ALA A 3 -11.67 20.44 -7.92
N VAL A 4 -11.37 21.61 -7.33
CA VAL A 4 -10.51 21.73 -6.16
C VAL A 4 -11.12 21.03 -4.95
N LEU A 5 -12.44 21.19 -4.75
CA LEU A 5 -13.14 20.48 -3.67
C LEU A 5 -13.06 18.95 -3.83
N ASN A 6 -13.18 18.44 -5.06
CA ASN A 6 -13.04 17.02 -5.33
C ASN A 6 -11.61 16.52 -5.08
N GLN A 7 -10.60 17.32 -5.42
CA GLN A 7 -9.20 17.00 -5.11
C GLN A 7 -8.98 16.92 -3.59
N VAL A 8 -9.47 17.89 -2.83
CA VAL A 8 -9.35 17.89 -1.35
C VAL A 8 -10.04 16.66 -0.75
N LYS A 9 -11.24 16.31 -1.23
CA LYS A 9 -11.94 15.10 -0.80
C LYS A 9 -11.13 13.84 -1.08
N ASN A 10 -10.57 13.71 -2.29
CA ASN A 10 -9.75 12.55 -2.64
C ASN A 10 -8.52 12.43 -1.74
N VAL A 11 -7.82 13.54 -1.46
CA VAL A 11 -6.67 13.55 -0.56
C VAL A 11 -7.08 13.10 0.86
N ALA A 12 -8.21 13.60 1.36
CA ALA A 12 -8.72 13.18 2.67
C ALA A 12 -9.04 11.67 2.71
N TYR A 13 -9.71 11.14 1.68
CA TYR A 13 -9.98 9.71 1.58
C TYR A 13 -8.71 8.87 1.51
N THR A 14 -7.69 9.31 0.76
CA THR A 14 -6.41 8.61 0.71
C THR A 14 -5.75 8.54 2.08
N GLY A 15 -5.68 9.66 2.81
CA GLY A 15 -5.06 9.70 4.15
C GLY A 15 -5.79 8.81 5.16
N VAL A 16 -7.12 8.89 5.22
CA VAL A 16 -7.93 8.00 6.06
C VAL A 16 -7.81 6.54 5.60
N GLY A 17 -7.81 6.32 4.29
CA GLY A 17 -7.73 5.02 3.65
C GLY A 17 -6.47 4.24 4.01
N VAL A 18 -5.30 4.89 3.93
CA VAL A 18 -4.02 4.28 4.31
C VAL A 18 -4.06 3.84 5.77
N ASN A 19 -4.57 4.69 6.68
CA ASN A 19 -4.69 4.34 8.09
C ASN A 19 -5.62 3.14 8.31
N LEU A 20 -6.77 3.09 7.61
CA LEU A 20 -7.69 1.96 7.70
C LEU A 20 -7.05 0.66 7.18
N VAL A 21 -6.41 0.69 6.01
CA VAL A 21 -5.76 -0.50 5.43
C VAL A 21 -4.66 -1.05 6.34
N VAL A 22 -3.81 -0.17 6.88
CA VAL A 22 -2.77 -0.57 7.84
C VAL A 22 -3.37 -1.15 9.12
N THR A 23 -4.44 -0.53 9.63
CA THR A 23 -5.13 -1.02 10.82
C THR A 23 -5.77 -2.39 10.59
N ASP A 24 -6.45 -2.57 9.45
CA ASP A 24 -7.07 -3.83 9.07
C ASP A 24 -6.02 -4.94 8.96
N ALA A 25 -4.85 -4.65 8.41
CA ALA A 25 -3.71 -5.57 8.32
C ALA A 25 -3.16 -5.96 9.70
N ILE A 26 -2.98 -5.00 10.61
CA ILE A 26 -2.52 -5.25 11.99
C ILE A 26 -3.50 -6.12 12.77
N ILE A 27 -4.81 -5.88 12.60
CA ILE A 27 -5.86 -6.63 13.30
C ILE A 27 -6.12 -7.98 12.62
N GLY A 28 -5.76 -8.13 11.35
CA GLY A 28 -5.99 -9.33 10.54
C GLY A 28 -7.43 -9.45 10.01
N ARG A 29 -8.21 -8.36 10.06
CA ARG A 29 -9.57 -8.27 9.50
C ARG A 29 -9.98 -6.83 9.30
N GLU A 30 -10.97 -6.62 8.45
CA GLU A 30 -11.61 -5.32 8.27
C GLU A 30 -12.26 -4.82 9.58
N VAL A 31 -11.90 -3.61 10.02
CA VAL A 31 -12.54 -2.92 11.14
C VAL A 31 -13.92 -2.42 10.70
N PRO A 32 -15.01 -2.81 11.41
CA PRO A 32 -16.34 -2.37 11.04
C PRO A 32 -16.51 -0.87 11.25
N ALA A 33 -17.01 -0.19 10.22
CA ALA A 33 -17.37 1.22 10.29
C ALA A 33 -18.84 1.38 10.74
N PRO A 34 -19.19 2.45 11.49
CA PRO A 34 -20.59 2.78 11.78
C PRO A 34 -21.39 2.91 10.49
N LYS A 35 -22.67 2.48 10.50
CA LYS A 35 -23.56 2.49 9.31
C LYS A 35 -23.59 3.83 8.57
N ALA A 36 -23.53 4.94 9.31
CA ALA A 36 -23.56 6.29 8.76
C ALA A 36 -22.34 6.65 7.89
N VAL A 37 -21.23 5.92 8.02
CA VAL A 37 -19.96 6.20 7.31
C VAL A 37 -19.41 4.98 6.57
N THR A 38 -20.16 3.89 6.46
CA THR A 38 -19.70 2.64 5.83
C THR A 38 -19.27 2.85 4.38
N GLU A 39 -20.03 3.59 3.59
CA GLU A 39 -19.67 3.90 2.18
C GLU A 39 -18.40 4.77 2.09
N HIS A 40 -18.24 5.70 3.02
CA HIS A 40 -17.05 6.54 3.12
C HIS A 40 -15.82 5.73 3.52
N ALA A 41 -15.97 4.77 4.43
CA ALA A 41 -14.90 3.86 4.83
C ALA A 41 -14.49 2.94 3.67
N ALA A 42 -15.45 2.40 2.91
CA ALA A 42 -15.17 1.61 1.72
C ALA A 42 -14.40 2.44 0.65
N THR A 43 -14.86 3.67 0.40
CA THR A 43 -14.18 4.60 -0.52
C THR A 43 -12.76 4.93 -0.05
N ALA A 44 -12.59 5.20 1.25
CA ALA A 44 -11.29 5.46 1.86
C ALA A 44 -10.36 4.26 1.65
N ARG A 45 -10.79 3.04 1.97
CA ARG A 45 -9.98 1.83 1.77
C ARG A 45 -9.54 1.67 0.32
N ALA A 46 -10.45 1.81 -0.63
CA ALA A 46 -10.10 1.74 -2.05
C ALA A 46 -9.01 2.76 -2.42
N LYS A 47 -9.15 4.01 -1.95
CA LYS A 47 -8.15 5.07 -2.17
C LYS A 47 -6.82 4.83 -1.43
N GLY A 48 -6.86 4.22 -0.25
CA GLY A 48 -5.68 3.81 0.50
C GLY A 48 -4.91 2.71 -0.21
N THR A 49 -5.61 1.67 -0.67
CA THR A 49 -5.04 0.56 -1.44
C THR A 49 -4.42 1.05 -2.75
N GLU A 50 -5.11 1.94 -3.48
CA GLU A 50 -4.59 2.59 -4.69
C GLU A 50 -3.27 3.33 -4.38
N ALA A 51 -3.27 4.18 -3.34
CA ALA A 51 -2.09 4.96 -2.97
C ALA A 51 -0.90 4.10 -2.52
N LEU A 52 -1.14 3.03 -1.77
CA LEU A 52 -0.08 2.10 -1.36
C LEU A 52 0.46 1.31 -2.55
N THR A 53 -0.41 0.92 -3.50
CA THR A 53 -0.01 0.25 -4.74
C THR A 53 0.87 1.15 -5.60
N ASP A 54 0.50 2.43 -5.73
CA ASP A 54 1.29 3.44 -6.45
C ASP A 54 2.62 3.73 -5.75
N LEU A 55 2.61 3.85 -4.41
CA LEU A 55 3.81 4.02 -3.61
C LEU A 55 4.79 2.86 -3.84
N ARG A 56 4.30 1.61 -3.79
CA ARG A 56 5.08 0.43 -4.15
C ARG A 56 5.64 0.56 -5.57
N GLY A 57 4.80 0.87 -6.56
CA GLY A 57 5.24 1.03 -7.96
C GLY A 57 6.38 2.03 -8.15
N ARG A 58 6.39 3.12 -7.37
CA ARG A 58 7.44 4.16 -7.41
C ARG A 58 8.70 3.78 -6.64
N THR A 59 8.57 3.03 -5.54
CA THR A 59 9.67 2.74 -4.62
C THR A 59 10.40 1.44 -4.94
N GLU A 60 9.69 0.44 -5.46
CA GLU A 60 10.24 -0.89 -5.73
C GLU A 60 11.41 -0.91 -6.71
N PRO A 61 11.41 -0.13 -7.81
CA PRO A 61 12.57 -0.06 -8.69
C PRO A 61 13.83 0.46 -7.99
N LEU A 62 13.68 1.36 -7.01
CA LEU A 62 14.79 1.90 -6.23
C LEU A 62 15.27 0.88 -5.19
N ALA A 63 14.33 0.24 -4.48
CA ALA A 63 14.63 -0.82 -3.54
C ALA A 63 15.37 -2.00 -4.22
N ALA A 64 14.92 -2.43 -5.40
CA ALA A 64 15.59 -3.48 -6.17
C ALA A 64 17.03 -3.12 -6.56
N LYS A 65 17.29 -1.86 -6.92
CA LYS A 65 18.67 -1.39 -7.20
C LYS A 65 19.55 -1.39 -5.95
N ALA A 66 18.98 -1.05 -4.79
CA ALA A 66 19.70 -1.09 -3.52
C ALA A 66 20.03 -2.53 -3.11
N VAL A 67 19.07 -3.46 -3.23
CA VAL A 67 19.24 -4.88 -2.90
C VAL A 67 20.37 -5.52 -3.71
N LYS A 68 20.51 -5.18 -5.00
CA LYS A 68 21.60 -5.67 -5.87
C LYS A 68 23.01 -5.32 -5.40
N ARG A 69 23.17 -4.36 -4.49
CA ARG A 69 24.47 -3.95 -3.94
C ARG A 69 24.81 -4.66 -2.63
N LEU A 70 23.90 -5.45 -2.10
CA LEU A 70 24.08 -6.18 -0.85
C LEU A 70 24.73 -7.54 -1.11
N PRO A 71 25.47 -8.09 -0.14
CA PRO A 71 25.89 -9.49 -0.18
C PRO A 71 24.69 -10.42 -0.37
N GLU A 72 24.85 -11.51 -1.12
CA GLU A 72 23.76 -12.41 -1.53
C GLU A 72 22.90 -12.91 -0.35
N GLN A 73 23.54 -13.27 0.75
CA GLN A 73 22.90 -13.72 1.99
C GLN A 73 21.98 -12.63 2.61
N VAL A 74 22.37 -11.36 2.48
CA VAL A 74 21.59 -10.22 2.98
C VAL A 74 20.51 -9.82 1.98
N ALA A 75 20.82 -9.86 0.67
CA ALA A 75 19.90 -9.53 -0.40
C ALA A 75 18.63 -10.39 -0.36
N GLY A 76 18.78 -11.71 -0.18
CA GLY A 76 17.64 -12.63 -0.08
C GLY A 76 16.74 -12.37 1.14
N ALA A 77 17.33 -12.07 2.30
CA ALA A 77 16.58 -11.73 3.51
C ALA A 77 15.80 -10.41 3.35
N VAL A 78 16.44 -9.39 2.76
CA VAL A 78 15.80 -8.09 2.49
C VAL A 78 14.66 -8.22 1.48
N GLU A 79 14.86 -8.98 0.40
CA GLU A 79 13.82 -9.22 -0.59
C GLU A 79 12.61 -9.96 -0.01
N THR A 80 12.87 -10.99 0.81
CA THR A 80 11.83 -11.76 1.50
C THR A 80 11.03 -10.86 2.45
N GLY A 81 11.72 -10.10 3.31
CA GLY A 81 11.07 -9.19 4.26
C GLY A 81 10.25 -8.09 3.58
N ARG A 82 10.78 -7.53 2.48
CA ARG A 82 10.08 -6.51 1.67
C ARG A 82 8.81 -7.07 1.02
N ASN A 83 8.88 -8.25 0.41
CA ASN A 83 7.71 -8.88 -0.20
C ASN A 83 6.65 -9.25 0.84
N ALA A 84 7.10 -9.72 2.02
CA ALA A 84 6.21 -9.99 3.16
C ALA A 84 5.53 -8.72 3.68
N ALA A 85 6.21 -7.57 3.71
CA ALA A 85 5.62 -6.30 4.12
C ALA A 85 4.46 -5.85 3.22
N TRP A 86 4.59 -6.01 1.90
CA TRP A 86 3.48 -5.73 0.97
C TRP A 86 2.33 -6.72 1.12
N GLY A 87 2.67 -8.02 1.20
CA GLY A 87 1.68 -9.08 1.40
C GLY A 87 0.88 -8.90 2.70
N PHE A 88 1.54 -8.46 3.77
CA PHE A 88 0.90 -8.12 5.05
C PHE A 88 -0.17 -7.03 4.88
N LEU A 89 0.08 -6.04 4.03
CA LEU A 89 -0.87 -4.97 3.73
C LEU A 89 -1.95 -5.38 2.70
N GLY A 90 -1.95 -6.63 2.22
CA GLY A 90 -2.81 -7.07 1.12
C GLY A 90 -2.49 -6.38 -0.21
N ILE A 91 -1.28 -5.83 -0.35
CA ILE A 91 -0.78 -5.25 -1.59
C ILE A 91 0.04 -6.32 -2.29
N ASP A 92 -0.27 -6.58 -3.56
CA ASP A 92 0.45 -7.58 -4.34
C ASP A 92 1.96 -7.35 -4.26
N ALA A 93 2.72 -8.44 -4.11
CA ALA A 93 4.17 -8.38 -4.18
C ALA A 93 4.61 -7.81 -5.55
N PRO A 94 5.72 -7.07 -5.62
CA PRO A 94 6.28 -6.64 -6.89
C PRO A 94 6.50 -7.87 -7.76
N LYS A 95 5.91 -7.88 -8.97
CA LYS A 95 6.20 -8.92 -9.95
C LYS A 95 7.69 -8.85 -10.24
N THR A 96 8.44 -9.87 -9.83
CA THR A 96 9.83 -10.01 -10.22
C THR A 96 9.85 -9.96 -11.74
N ALA A 97 10.47 -8.91 -12.30
CA ALA A 97 10.83 -8.93 -13.70
C ALA A 97 11.73 -10.14 -13.86
N LYS A 98 11.19 -11.24 -14.42
CA LYS A 98 12.00 -12.35 -14.90
C LYS A 98 13.12 -11.72 -15.71
N GLN A 99 14.35 -12.01 -15.30
CA GLN A 99 15.53 -11.72 -16.09
C GLN A 99 15.32 -12.43 -17.43
N SER A 100 14.91 -11.65 -18.44
CA SER A 100 14.98 -12.02 -19.86
C SER A 100 16.40 -11.84 -20.34
#